data_AF-A0A423NBI0-F1
#
_entry.id   AF-A0A423NBI0-F1
#
_cell.length_a   1.000
_cell.length_b   1.000
_cell.length_c   1.000
_cell.angle_alpha   90.00
_cell.angle_beta   90.00
_cell.angle_gamma   90.00
#
_symmetry.space_group_name_H-M   'P 1'
#
loop_
_entity.id
_entity.type
_entity.pdbx_description
1 polymer ?
#
loop_
_entity_poly.entity_id
_entity_poly.type
_entity_poly.pdbx_seq_one_letter_code
_entity_poly.pdbx_strand_id
1 'polypeptide(L)' 'MPGSREISNRHELRLKDGFVIITAASDQGMVDIHDRKPLVLSTKNAREWIDPETSVLRAEEFARGLPFC' A
#
# COMPACT_ATOMS: atom_id res chain seq x y z
N MET A 1 -21.86 26.66 32.46
CA MET A 1 -22.63 26.14 31.31
C MET A 1 -21.67 25.86 30.18
N PRO A 2 -21.64 24.64 29.62
CA PRO A 2 -20.49 24.12 28.88
C PRO A 2 -20.36 24.72 27.47
N GLY A 3 -19.11 25.07 27.17
CA GLY A 3 -18.40 24.84 25.92
C GLY A 3 -19.18 25.03 24.62
N SER A 4 -18.97 26.17 23.99
CA SER A 4 -19.23 26.40 22.57
C SER A 4 -18.73 25.21 21.76
N ARG A 5 -19.68 24.53 21.10
CA ARG A 5 -19.48 23.37 20.24
C ARG A 5 -18.28 23.59 19.31
N GLU A 6 -17.26 22.74 19.44
CA GLU A 6 -16.22 22.60 18.42
C GLU A 6 -16.89 22.19 17.12
N ILE A 7 -16.81 23.06 16.14
CA ILE A 7 -17.16 22.76 14.76
C ILE A 7 -16.08 21.77 14.32
N SER A 8 -16.42 20.47 14.28
CA SER A 8 -15.53 19.42 13.78
C SER A 8 -15.28 19.66 12.29
N ASN A 9 -14.27 20.47 11.97
CA ASN A 9 -13.71 20.58 10.64
C ASN A 9 -13.03 19.25 10.30
N ARG A 10 -13.83 18.31 9.80
CA ARG A 10 -13.47 16.93 9.45
C ARG A 10 -12.55 16.83 8.22
N HIS A 11 -11.88 17.88 7.77
CA HIS A 11 -11.07 17.81 6.53
C HIS A 11 -9.80 18.65 6.60
N GLU A 12 -9.06 18.56 7.70
CA GLU A 12 -7.64 18.92 7.66
C GLU A 12 -6.91 17.74 6.99
N LEU A 13 -6.57 17.88 5.70
CA LEU A 13 -5.70 16.94 5.01
C LEU A 13 -4.34 16.97 5.70
N ARG A 14 -4.11 16.04 6.62
CA ARG A 14 -2.79 15.81 7.18
C ARG A 14 -1.93 15.31 6.04
N LEU A 15 -1.15 16.20 5.45
CA LEU A 15 -0.20 15.89 4.37
C LEU A 15 0.77 14.75 4.73
N LYS A 16 0.90 14.43 6.03
CA LYS A 16 1.72 13.35 6.56
C LYS A 16 1.02 12.00 6.67
N ASP A 17 -0.31 11.95 6.54
CA ASP A 17 -1.13 10.74 6.69
C ASP A 17 -1.43 10.10 5.33
N GLY A 18 -0.48 10.22 4.39
CA GLY A 18 -0.56 9.61 3.07
C GLY A 18 -0.04 8.16 3.07
N PHE A 19 -0.16 7.50 1.92
CA PHE A 19 0.42 6.18 1.68
C PHE A 19 1.21 6.19 0.37
N VAL A 20 2.05 5.18 0.19
CA VAL A 20 2.83 4.96 -1.03
C VAL A 20 2.39 3.69 -1.74
N ILE A 21 2.60 3.63 -3.05
CA ILE A 21 2.40 2.42 -3.83
C ILE A 21 3.76 1.69 -3.94
N ILE A 22 3.79 0.45 -3.45
CA ILE A 22 4.96 -0.43 -3.63
C ILE A 22 5.02 -0.86 -5.09
N THR A 23 6.23 -0.99 -5.60
CA THR A 23 6.50 -1.05 -7.04
C THR A 23 7.70 -1.96 -7.28
N ALA A 24 7.62 -2.76 -8.34
CA ALA A 24 8.64 -3.71 -8.77
C ALA A 24 9.28 -3.26 -10.09
N ALA A 25 10.39 -3.90 -10.48
CA ALA A 25 10.89 -3.77 -11.85
C ALA A 25 9.82 -4.26 -12.83
N SER A 26 9.68 -3.56 -13.95
CA SER A 26 8.86 -4.03 -15.06
C SER A 26 9.48 -5.28 -15.67
N ASP A 27 8.63 -6.12 -16.24
CA ASP A 27 8.99 -7.31 -16.98
C ASP A 27 8.26 -7.33 -18.33
N GLN A 28 8.77 -8.16 -19.26
CA GLN A 28 8.17 -8.36 -20.58
C GLN A 28 7.92 -7.01 -21.30
N GLY A 29 6.86 -6.91 -22.11
CA GLY A 29 6.53 -5.72 -22.89
C GLY A 29 6.15 -4.47 -22.08
N MET A 30 6.11 -4.54 -20.73
CA MET A 30 6.00 -3.33 -19.90
C MET A 30 7.31 -2.56 -19.81
N VAL A 31 8.45 -3.23 -19.98
CA VAL A 31 9.78 -2.58 -20.00
C VAL A 31 9.86 -1.58 -21.16
N ASP A 32 9.21 -1.88 -22.29
CA ASP A 32 9.20 -1.00 -23.47
C ASP A 32 8.47 0.33 -23.22
N ILE A 33 7.65 0.41 -22.15
CA ILE A 33 6.91 1.61 -21.77
C ILE A 33 7.56 2.28 -20.56
N HIS A 34 7.83 1.52 -19.48
CA HIS A 34 8.41 2.03 -18.23
C HIS A 34 9.23 0.97 -17.49
N ASP A 35 10.28 1.39 -16.81
CA ASP A 35 11.16 0.50 -16.05
C ASP A 35 10.53 -0.13 -14.81
N ARG A 36 9.39 0.41 -14.32
CA ARG A 36 8.76 -0.05 -13.07
C ARG A 36 7.25 -0.18 -13.20
N LYS A 37 6.69 -1.15 -12.47
CA LYS A 37 5.26 -1.41 -12.37
C LYS A 37 4.81 -1.46 -10.90
N PRO A 38 3.53 -1.19 -10.59
CA PRO A 38 2.97 -1.47 -9.27
C PRO A 38 3.19 -2.94 -8.88
N LEU A 39 3.48 -3.19 -7.61
CA LEU A 39 3.47 -4.55 -7.07
C LEU A 39 2.01 -5.02 -7.00
N VAL A 40 1.70 -6.09 -7.72
CA VAL A 40 0.37 -6.70 -7.72
C VAL A 40 0.43 -7.99 -6.90
N LEU A 41 -0.50 -8.13 -5.95
CA LEU A 41 -0.63 -9.33 -5.12
C LEU A 41 -1.86 -10.13 -5.55
N SER A 42 -1.77 -11.46 -5.45
CA SER A 42 -2.95 -12.32 -5.54
C SER A 42 -3.95 -11.98 -4.43
N THR A 43 -5.23 -12.31 -4.61
CA THR A 43 -6.27 -12.06 -3.60
C THR A 43 -5.93 -12.68 -2.24
N LYS A 44 -5.30 -13.86 -2.22
CA LYS A 44 -4.87 -14.52 -0.99
C LYS A 44 -3.79 -13.71 -0.27
N ASN A 45 -2.73 -13.33 -0.99
CA ASN A 45 -1.62 -12.59 -0.40
C ASN A 45 -2.02 -11.16 -0.01
N ALA A 46 -2.94 -10.54 -0.75
CA ALA A 46 -3.47 -9.22 -0.40
C ALA A 46 -4.25 -9.24 0.93
N ARG A 47 -5.03 -10.30 1.19
CA ARG A 47 -5.72 -10.48 2.48
C ARG A 47 -4.75 -10.68 3.63
N GLU A 48 -3.70 -11.46 3.41
CA GLU A 48 -2.66 -11.66 4.43
C GLU A 48 -1.84 -10.39 4.66
N TRP A 49 -1.56 -9.59 3.61
CA TRP A 49 -0.84 -8.32 3.72
C TRP A 49 -1.53 -7.29 4.63
N ILE A 50 -2.86 -7.23 4.62
CA ILE A 50 -3.63 -6.26 5.42
C ILE A 50 -3.94 -6.73 6.83
N ASP A 51 -3.64 -7.99 7.16
CA ASP A 51 -3.85 -8.54 8.50
C ASP A 51 -2.83 -7.93 9.48
N PRO A 52 -3.27 -7.24 10.56
CA PRO A 52 -2.36 -6.65 11.55
C PRO A 52 -1.45 -7.65 12.25
N GLU A 53 -1.83 -8.93 12.30
CA GLU A 53 -1.03 -9.99 12.90
C GLU A 53 0.04 -10.55 11.94
N THR A 54 0.04 -10.14 10.67
CA THR A 54 1.08 -10.51 9.71
C THR A 54 2.40 -9.87 10.11
N SER A 55 3.41 -10.72 10.33
CA SER A 55 4.75 -10.24 10.68
C SER A 55 5.39 -9.45 9.53
N VAL A 56 6.28 -8.52 9.88
CA VAL A 56 7.04 -7.72 8.89
C VAL A 56 7.80 -8.62 7.92
N LEU A 57 8.45 -9.67 8.42
CA LEU A 57 9.19 -10.62 7.59
C LEU A 57 8.29 -11.31 6.57
N ARG A 58 7.06 -11.66 6.99
CA ARG A 58 6.07 -12.27 6.10
C ARG A 58 5.55 -11.29 5.06
N ALA A 59 5.29 -10.04 5.44
CA ALA A 59 4.94 -8.98 4.48
C ALA A 59 6.06 -8.77 3.45
N GLU A 60 7.32 -8.72 3.87
CA GLU A 60 8.46 -8.58 2.96
C GLU A 60 8.55 -9.72 1.92
N GLU A 61 8.17 -10.96 2.28
CA GLU A 61 8.14 -12.06 1.32
C GLU A 61 7.19 -11.78 0.14
N PHE A 62 6.07 -11.10 0.37
CA PHE A 62 5.19 -10.65 -0.69
C PHE A 62 5.81 -9.51 -1.51
N ALA A 63 6.50 -8.59 -0.83
CA ALA A 63 7.13 -7.43 -1.47
C ALA A 63 8.35 -7.77 -2.33
N ARG A 64 9.03 -8.88 -2.04
CA ARG A 64 10.18 -9.38 -2.82
C ARG A 64 9.80 -9.88 -4.23
N GLY A 65 8.51 -9.94 -4.56
CA GLY A 65 8.02 -10.36 -5.86
C GLY A 65 8.22 -11.86 -6.04
N LEU A 66 7.20 -12.64 -5.67
CA LEU A 66 7.14 -14.03 -6.09
C LEU A 66 7.15 -14.07 -7.63
N PRO A 67 7.92 -14.97 -8.26
CA PRO A 67 8.35 -14.84 -9.66
C PRO A 67 7.22 -14.93 -10.69
N PHE A 68 5.98 -15.20 -10.27
CA PHE A 68 4.83 -15.27 -11.16
C PHE A 68 3.58 -14.78 -10.42
N CYS A 69 3.03 -13.67 -10.91
CA CYS A 69 1.58 -13.53 -11.08
C CYS A 69 1.30 -13.87 -12.53
#